data_AF-A0A443NZE1-F1
#
_entry.id   AF-A0A443NZE1-F1
#
_cell.length_a   1.000
_cell.length_b   1.000
_cell.length_c   1.000
_cell.angle_alpha   90.00
_cell.angle_beta   90.00
_cell.angle_gamma   90.00
#
_symmetry.space_group_name_H-M   'P 1'
#
loop_
_entity.id
_entity.type
_entity.pdbx_description
1 polymer ?
#
loop_
_entity_poly.entity_id
_entity_poly.type
_entity_poly.pdbx_seq_one_letter_code
_entity_poly.pdbx_strand_id
1 'polypeptide(L)'
;MAMASLSNPITYLPRTRLGFSSSSRGHSFLNPKKSRAIGRKTSLSFTTVCKAVSVEPQSEIEGLNIAEDVSQLIGKTPMVYLNNIVEGCVANVAAKLEIMEPCCSVKDRIGYSMIADAEQRGVITPGKSILVEPTSGNTGIGLAFIAASKGYKLILNNARINEHGKASAVQSIWSRTCGTISGVGHFLKSKNPNIKVIGIEPAESNIISGGKPGPHKIQGIGAGFVPRNLDLEVVDEVIEISSDEAVETAKQVALQEGLLVGISSGAAAAAAIKVAKRPENAGKLIVVVFPSFGERYLSSVLFQSIRDECEKMQPEP
;
A
#
# COMPACT_ATOMS: atom_id res chain seq x y z
N MET A 1 -33.01 23.66 4.82
CA MET A 1 -32.38 24.89 5.38
C MET A 1 -30.89 24.75 5.13
N ALA A 2 -30.20 25.81 4.66
CA ALA A 2 -28.76 25.85 4.33
C ALA A 2 -28.21 24.73 3.40
N MET A 3 -28.02 25.04 2.12
CA MET A 3 -26.88 24.48 1.37
C MET A 3 -25.62 25.26 1.72
N ALA A 4 -24.45 24.63 1.65
CA ALA A 4 -23.16 25.30 1.60
C ALA A 4 -22.33 24.71 0.44
N SER A 5 -22.20 25.47 -0.65
CA SER A 5 -21.26 25.16 -1.75
C SER A 5 -19.95 25.88 -1.48
N LEU A 6 -18.83 25.15 -1.57
CA LEU A 6 -17.48 25.73 -1.53
C LEU A 6 -16.65 25.20 -2.70
N SER A 7 -16.97 25.71 -3.90
CA SER A 7 -16.07 25.66 -5.04
C SER A 7 -15.00 26.75 -4.92
N ASN A 8 -13.73 26.38 -4.75
CA ASN A 8 -12.60 27.31 -4.86
C ASN A 8 -11.68 26.84 -6.01
N PRO A 9 -11.45 27.67 -7.05
CA PRO A 9 -10.56 27.32 -8.16
C PRO A 9 -9.08 27.54 -7.78
N ILE A 10 -8.21 26.58 -8.13
CA ILE A 10 -6.76 26.72 -7.94
C ILE A 10 -6.21 27.62 -9.05
N THR A 11 -5.85 28.86 -8.72
CA THR A 11 -5.15 29.78 -9.62
C THR A 11 -3.66 29.43 -9.72
N TYR A 12 -3.18 29.14 -10.92
CA TYR A 12 -1.76 28.92 -11.19
C TYR A 12 -0.98 30.24 -11.10
N LEU A 13 0.12 30.24 -10.32
CA LEU A 13 1.13 31.29 -10.33
C LEU A 13 2.39 30.83 -11.10
N PRO A 14 3.00 31.68 -11.94
CA PRO A 14 4.14 31.31 -12.77
C PRO A 14 5.46 31.23 -11.98
N ARG A 15 6.30 30.24 -12.31
CA ARG A 15 7.65 30.10 -11.71
C ARG A 15 8.62 31.18 -12.20
N THR A 16 9.08 32.05 -11.31
CA THR A 16 10.27 32.88 -11.54
C THR A 16 11.55 32.08 -11.28
N ARG A 17 12.59 32.29 -12.09
CA ARG A 17 13.92 31.68 -11.88
C ARG A 17 14.71 32.47 -10.84
N LEU A 18 15.14 31.84 -9.76
CA LEU A 18 16.14 32.40 -8.86
C LEU A 18 17.54 32.02 -9.36
N GLY A 19 18.32 33.02 -9.78
CA GLY A 19 19.74 32.86 -10.07
C GLY A 19 20.57 33.11 -8.81
N PHE A 20 21.41 32.15 -8.42
CA PHE A 20 22.39 32.36 -7.35
C PHE A 20 23.62 33.12 -7.87
N SER A 21 23.99 34.20 -7.18
CA SER A 21 25.32 34.82 -7.30
C SER A 21 26.08 34.65 -6.00
N SER A 22 27.35 34.26 -6.10
CA SER A 22 28.21 33.98 -4.95
C SER A 22 29.16 35.15 -4.69
N SER A 23 29.38 35.48 -3.41
CA SER A 23 30.50 36.32 -2.97
C SER A 23 30.97 35.83 -1.60
N SER A 24 32.28 35.61 -1.47
CA SER A 24 32.87 34.87 -0.36
C SER A 24 33.64 35.76 0.62
N ARG A 25 33.44 35.49 1.91
CA ARG A 25 34.33 35.84 3.04
C ARG A 25 34.21 34.69 4.04
N GLY A 26 35.25 34.22 4.72
CA GLY A 26 36.64 34.68 4.73
C GLY A 26 37.29 34.31 6.06
N HIS A 27 37.49 33.01 6.32
CA HIS A 27 38.02 32.52 7.60
C HIS A 27 39.55 32.47 7.61
N SER A 28 40.14 32.97 8.70
CA SER A 28 41.51 32.65 9.11
C SER A 28 41.53 32.28 10.60
N PHE A 29 42.05 31.08 10.89
CA PHE A 29 42.31 30.64 12.26
C PHE A 29 43.59 31.29 12.80
N LEU A 30 43.67 31.49 14.11
CA LEU A 30 44.83 31.08 14.93
C LEU A 30 44.48 31.10 16.43
N ASN A 31 45.16 30.28 17.23
CA ASN A 31 44.88 30.06 18.66
C ASN A 31 46.20 30.16 19.47
N PRO A 32 46.28 29.95 20.81
CA PRO A 32 46.62 31.05 21.71
C PRO A 32 47.91 30.82 22.52
N LYS A 33 48.36 31.81 23.30
CA LYS A 33 49.16 31.57 24.54
C LYS A 33 49.25 32.76 25.52
N LYS A 34 49.03 32.43 26.80
CA LYS A 34 49.67 32.96 28.02
C LYS A 34 49.52 34.45 28.42
N SER A 35 48.45 34.71 29.19
CA SER A 35 48.51 35.09 30.62
C SER A 35 49.38 36.26 31.12
N ARG A 36 48.73 37.24 31.76
CA ARG A 36 49.07 37.68 33.13
C ARG A 36 47.81 38.20 33.86
N ALA A 37 47.87 38.36 35.17
CA ALA A 37 46.72 38.60 36.06
C ALA A 37 46.71 40.01 36.67
N ILE A 38 45.58 40.43 37.24
CA ILE A 38 45.41 41.29 38.45
C ILE A 38 43.89 41.52 38.69
N GLY A 39 43.49 41.79 39.95
CA GLY A 39 42.18 42.38 40.29
C GLY A 39 41.30 41.53 41.21
N ARG A 40 40.84 42.09 42.34
CA ARG A 40 39.88 41.46 43.26
C ARG A 40 38.50 42.11 43.17
N LYS A 41 37.48 41.26 43.34
CA LYS A 41 36.04 41.53 43.53
C LYS A 41 35.65 42.93 44.03
N THR A 42 34.67 43.52 43.36
CA THR A 42 33.58 44.31 43.97
C THR A 42 32.25 43.65 43.61
N SER A 43 31.30 43.58 44.54
CA SER A 43 30.01 42.89 44.35
C SER A 43 28.85 43.88 44.30
N LEU A 44 28.35 44.18 43.10
CA LEU A 44 27.12 44.94 42.89
C LEU A 44 25.94 43.97 42.75
N SER A 45 25.02 44.00 43.71
CA SER A 45 23.81 43.17 43.73
C SER A 45 22.73 43.77 42.84
N PHE A 46 22.72 43.43 41.55
CA PHE A 46 21.58 43.70 40.68
C PHE A 46 20.49 42.65 40.88
N THR A 47 19.39 43.05 41.52
CA THR A 47 18.20 42.20 41.69
C THR A 47 17.39 42.16 40.39
N THR A 48 17.77 41.25 39.47
CA THR A 48 17.04 41.06 38.21
C THR A 48 15.67 40.42 38.47
N VAL A 49 14.61 41.24 38.47
CA VAL A 49 13.23 40.76 38.58
C VAL A 49 12.75 40.23 37.23
N CYS A 50 13.03 38.95 36.96
CA CYS A 50 12.51 38.24 35.79
C CYS A 50 11.00 38.02 35.91
N LYS A 51 10.20 39.01 35.46
CA LYS A 51 8.75 38.88 35.39
C LYS A 51 8.37 38.02 34.18
N ALA A 52 7.90 36.80 34.43
CA ALA A 52 7.39 35.94 33.36
C ALA A 52 6.16 36.60 32.71
N VAL A 53 6.20 36.75 31.38
CA VAL A 53 5.08 37.24 30.57
C VAL A 53 4.59 36.07 29.74
N SER A 54 3.38 35.58 30.03
CA SER A 54 2.67 34.64 29.19
C SER A 54 2.23 35.36 27.92
N VAL A 55 2.91 35.09 26.80
CA VAL A 55 2.47 35.52 25.47
C VAL A 55 1.62 34.39 24.91
N GLU A 56 0.32 34.59 24.77
CA GLU A 56 -0.50 33.71 23.96
C GLU A 56 -0.11 33.91 22.48
N PRO A 57 0.22 32.84 21.74
CA PRO A 57 0.66 32.98 20.35
C PRO A 57 -0.52 33.46 19.49
N GLN A 58 -0.41 34.66 18.90
CA GLN A 58 -1.43 35.27 18.03
C GLN A 58 -1.51 34.63 16.62
N SER A 59 -1.41 33.31 16.57
CA SER A 59 -1.64 32.50 15.39
C SER A 59 -2.36 31.24 15.82
N GLU A 60 -3.61 31.07 15.37
CA GLU A 60 -4.18 29.73 15.25
C GLU A 60 -3.23 28.93 14.34
N ILE A 61 -2.56 27.94 14.90
CA ILE A 61 -1.67 27.07 14.13
C ILE A 61 -2.57 26.20 13.25
N GLU A 62 -2.58 26.45 11.93
CA GLU A 62 -3.14 25.52 10.96
C GLU A 62 -2.60 24.12 11.28
N GLY A 63 -3.50 23.19 11.58
CA GLY A 63 -3.16 21.93 12.25
C GLY A 63 -1.99 21.21 11.55
N LEU A 64 -0.94 20.90 12.32
CA LEU A 64 0.27 20.27 11.80
C LEU A 64 -0.09 19.02 10.98
N ASN A 65 0.37 18.97 9.73
CA ASN A 65 0.12 17.82 8.83
C ASN A 65 1.01 16.62 9.21
N ILE A 66 0.74 16.07 10.39
CA ILE A 66 1.44 14.96 11.04
C ILE A 66 0.36 13.99 11.53
N ALA A 67 0.50 12.71 11.21
CA ALA A 67 -0.43 11.67 11.65
C ALA A 67 -0.34 11.44 13.17
N GLU A 68 -1.48 11.28 13.84
CA GLU A 68 -1.54 10.97 15.27
C GLU A 68 -1.05 9.54 15.55
N ASP A 69 -1.41 8.59 14.68
CA ASP A 69 -0.89 7.23 14.69
C ASP A 69 -0.81 6.62 13.27
N VAL A 70 -0.12 5.47 13.16
CA VAL A 70 0.15 4.76 11.90
C VAL A 70 -1.09 4.39 11.08
N SER A 71 -2.27 4.27 11.70
CA SER A 71 -3.52 3.98 10.99
C SER A 71 -4.00 5.13 10.10
N GLN A 72 -3.62 6.37 10.40
CA GLN A 72 -3.94 7.53 9.54
C GLN A 72 -3.09 7.59 8.26
N LEU A 73 -2.02 6.77 8.19
CA LEU A 73 -1.19 6.57 7.01
C LEU A 73 -1.75 5.49 6.06
N ILE A 74 -2.83 4.80 6.44
CA ILE A 74 -3.46 3.76 5.62
C ILE A 74 -4.27 4.39 4.49
N GLY A 75 -4.19 3.77 3.31
CA GLY A 75 -4.88 4.22 2.13
C GLY A 75 -4.16 5.36 1.42
N LYS A 76 -4.92 6.11 0.60
CA LYS A 76 -4.42 7.20 -0.26
C LYS A 76 -3.23 6.82 -1.19
N THR A 77 -2.93 5.52 -1.32
CA THR A 77 -1.86 4.96 -2.17
C THR A 77 -1.91 5.50 -3.61
N PRO A 78 -0.77 5.74 -4.26
CA PRO A 78 -0.73 6.32 -5.59
C PRO A 78 -1.20 5.33 -6.68
N MET A 79 -1.37 5.87 -7.88
CA MET A 79 -1.47 5.09 -9.12
C MET A 79 -0.32 5.51 -10.04
N VAL A 80 0.22 4.56 -10.80
CA VAL A 80 1.26 4.80 -11.81
C VAL A 80 0.86 4.14 -13.13
N TYR A 81 1.17 4.73 -14.28
CA TYR A 81 1.00 4.03 -15.56
C TYR A 81 2.07 2.95 -15.73
N LEU A 82 1.68 1.81 -16.29
CA LEU A 82 2.60 0.82 -16.85
C LEU A 82 2.90 1.24 -18.30
N ASN A 83 4.12 1.01 -18.79
CA ASN A 83 4.62 1.65 -20.01
C ASN A 83 5.24 0.63 -20.98
N ASN A 84 6.28 -0.06 -20.53
CA ASN A 84 7.07 -1.01 -21.33
C ASN A 84 6.38 -2.37 -21.39
N ILE A 85 5.91 -2.88 -20.24
CA ILE A 85 5.25 -4.20 -20.16
C ILE A 85 3.88 -4.24 -20.85
N VAL A 86 3.35 -3.08 -21.23
CA VAL A 86 2.09 -2.93 -21.97
C VAL A 86 2.31 -2.61 -23.46
N GLU A 87 3.52 -2.84 -24.00
CA GLU A 87 3.76 -2.68 -25.43
C GLU A 87 2.78 -3.52 -26.28
N GLY A 88 2.24 -2.89 -27.33
CA GLY A 88 1.21 -3.46 -28.19
C GLY A 88 -0.21 -3.48 -27.59
N CYS A 89 -0.44 -2.90 -26.41
CA CYS A 89 -1.78 -2.65 -25.90
C CYS A 89 -2.46 -1.46 -26.61
N VAL A 90 -3.78 -1.51 -26.78
CA VAL A 90 -4.60 -0.42 -27.31
C VAL A 90 -5.27 0.42 -26.22
N ALA A 91 -5.26 -0.06 -24.97
CA ALA A 91 -5.75 0.63 -23.79
C ALA A 91 -4.61 1.04 -22.85
N ASN A 92 -4.79 2.13 -22.11
CA ASN A 92 -3.88 2.54 -21.05
C ASN A 92 -4.08 1.67 -19.81
N VAL A 93 -3.00 1.29 -19.11
CA VAL A 93 -3.06 0.52 -17.86
C VAL A 93 -2.41 1.30 -16.72
N ALA A 94 -3.16 1.55 -15.66
CA ALA A 94 -2.66 2.19 -14.44
C ALA A 94 -2.69 1.20 -13.27
N ALA A 95 -1.55 1.01 -12.60
CA ALA A 95 -1.40 0.20 -11.42
C ALA A 95 -1.59 1.04 -10.14
N LYS A 96 -2.60 0.68 -9.35
CA LYS A 96 -2.84 1.18 -7.99
C LYS A 96 -1.90 0.45 -7.02
N LEU A 97 -1.07 1.20 -6.32
CA LEU A 97 0.10 0.67 -5.60
C LEU A 97 -0.20 0.38 -4.13
N GLU A 98 -0.96 -0.69 -3.87
CA GLU A 98 -1.19 -1.21 -2.51
C GLU A 98 0.08 -1.82 -1.88
N ILE A 99 1.14 -1.94 -2.67
CA ILE A 99 2.51 -2.19 -2.21
C ILE A 99 3.05 -1.06 -1.32
N MET A 100 2.42 0.13 -1.35
CA MET A 100 2.80 1.34 -0.59
C MET A 100 1.87 1.64 0.60
N GLU A 101 1.07 0.68 1.05
CA GLU A 101 0.43 0.75 2.37
C GLU A 101 1.50 0.64 3.49
N PRO A 102 1.24 1.06 4.75
CA PRO A 102 2.27 1.14 5.81
C PRO A 102 2.99 -0.19 6.16
N CYS A 103 2.32 -1.33 5.95
CA CYS A 103 2.87 -2.68 6.03
C CYS A 103 2.83 -3.38 4.67
N CYS A 104 3.01 -2.59 3.60
CA CYS A 104 3.27 -2.98 2.22
C CYS A 104 2.22 -3.91 1.59
N SER A 105 0.94 -3.82 2.01
CA SER A 105 -0.14 -4.59 1.39
C SER A 105 -1.55 -4.03 1.55
N VAL A 106 -2.44 -4.36 0.60
CA VAL A 106 -3.90 -4.07 0.62
C VAL A 106 -4.64 -4.56 1.89
N LYS A 107 -4.01 -5.42 2.71
CA LYS A 107 -4.64 -5.98 3.91
C LYS A 107 -4.62 -5.04 5.10
N ASP A 108 -3.76 -4.03 5.06
CA ASP A 108 -3.61 -3.01 6.10
C ASP A 108 -4.95 -2.27 6.29
N ARG A 109 -5.63 -1.97 5.17
CA ARG A 109 -7.00 -1.46 5.11
C ARG A 109 -8.01 -2.27 5.90
N ILE A 110 -8.00 -3.60 5.75
CA ILE A 110 -9.01 -4.48 6.40
C ILE A 110 -8.61 -4.83 7.84
N GLY A 111 -7.31 -4.88 8.15
CA GLY A 111 -6.82 -4.98 9.52
C GLY A 111 -7.31 -3.79 10.35
N TYR A 112 -7.22 -2.59 9.79
CA TYR A 112 -7.83 -1.39 10.36
C TYR A 112 -9.35 -1.46 10.39
N SER A 113 -10.02 -1.65 9.24
CA SER A 113 -11.48 -1.47 9.16
C SER A 113 -12.26 -2.48 9.99
N MET A 114 -11.79 -3.73 10.12
CA MET A 114 -12.46 -4.74 10.96
C MET A 114 -12.33 -4.43 12.46
N ILE A 115 -11.21 -3.83 12.90
CA ILE A 115 -11.01 -3.40 14.28
C ILE A 115 -11.82 -2.12 14.55
N ALA A 116 -11.77 -1.14 13.65
CA ALA A 116 -12.50 0.13 13.79
C ALA A 116 -14.03 -0.04 13.78
N ASP A 117 -14.58 -0.92 12.93
CA ASP A 117 -16.01 -1.28 12.96
C ASP A 117 -16.40 -1.97 14.27
N ALA A 118 -15.55 -2.89 14.76
CA ALA A 118 -15.80 -3.60 16.01
C ALA A 118 -15.70 -2.69 17.25
N GLU A 119 -14.81 -1.69 17.23
CA GLU A 119 -14.76 -0.60 18.21
C GLU A 119 -16.02 0.28 18.13
N GLN A 120 -16.42 0.72 16.92
CA GLN A 120 -17.59 1.59 16.70
C GLN A 120 -18.90 0.90 17.13
N ARG A 121 -19.02 -0.41 16.94
CA ARG A 121 -20.15 -1.23 17.41
C ARG A 121 -20.04 -1.62 18.89
N GLY A 122 -18.99 -1.20 19.60
CA GLY A 122 -18.79 -1.47 21.03
C GLY A 122 -18.56 -2.95 21.40
N VAL A 123 -18.26 -3.81 20.41
CA VAL A 123 -18.09 -5.25 20.63
C VAL A 123 -16.68 -5.66 21.03
N ILE A 124 -15.70 -4.75 20.87
CA ILE A 124 -14.34 -4.90 21.41
C ILE A 124 -13.90 -3.63 22.16
N THR A 125 -12.88 -3.75 23.01
CA THR A 125 -12.29 -2.63 23.76
C THR A 125 -10.79 -2.88 23.96
N PRO A 126 -9.91 -1.87 23.76
CA PRO A 126 -8.47 -1.99 24.03
C PRO A 126 -8.18 -2.49 25.45
N GLY A 127 -7.06 -3.22 25.64
CA GLY A 127 -6.66 -3.81 26.92
C GLY A 127 -7.58 -4.90 27.49
N LYS A 128 -8.82 -5.03 27.02
CA LYS A 128 -9.84 -5.99 27.52
C LYS A 128 -10.11 -7.11 26.53
N SER A 129 -10.28 -6.80 25.25
CA SER A 129 -10.58 -7.79 24.22
C SER A 129 -9.31 -8.45 23.67
N ILE A 130 -9.39 -9.74 23.39
CA ILE A 130 -8.37 -10.50 22.68
C ILE A 130 -8.87 -10.73 21.25
N LEU A 131 -8.10 -10.26 20.27
CA LEU A 131 -8.37 -10.49 18.85
C LEU A 131 -7.82 -11.87 18.46
N VAL A 132 -8.57 -12.63 17.65
CA VAL A 132 -8.16 -13.97 17.19
C VAL A 132 -8.48 -14.11 15.71
N GLU A 133 -7.49 -14.43 14.89
CA GLU A 133 -7.65 -14.63 13.44
C GLU A 133 -6.83 -15.85 12.96
N PRO A 134 -7.42 -16.81 12.22
CA PRO A 134 -6.71 -17.96 11.66
C PRO A 134 -6.05 -17.59 10.32
N THR A 135 -4.91 -16.89 10.37
CA THR A 135 -4.21 -16.45 9.15
C THR A 135 -2.69 -16.44 9.29
N SER A 136 -2.01 -16.85 8.22
CA SER A 136 -0.55 -16.86 8.06
C SER A 136 -0.04 -15.85 7.02
N GLY A 137 -0.94 -15.10 6.38
CA GLY A 137 -0.63 -14.17 5.28
C GLY A 137 -0.73 -12.70 5.67
N ASN A 138 -0.75 -11.83 4.66
CA ASN A 138 -0.80 -10.37 4.80
C ASN A 138 -1.91 -9.86 5.76
N THR A 139 -3.04 -10.57 5.92
CA THR A 139 -4.09 -10.20 6.90
C THR A 139 -3.57 -10.23 8.34
N GLY A 140 -2.70 -11.18 8.68
CA GLY A 140 -2.10 -11.27 10.01
C GLY A 140 -1.16 -10.10 10.29
N ILE A 141 -0.38 -9.69 9.30
CA ILE A 141 0.49 -8.51 9.37
C ILE A 141 -0.37 -7.24 9.55
N GLY A 142 -1.41 -7.07 8.71
CA GLY A 142 -2.33 -5.94 8.78
C GLY A 142 -3.08 -5.81 10.11
N LEU A 143 -3.48 -6.94 10.71
CA LEU A 143 -4.05 -6.97 12.06
C LEU A 143 -2.99 -6.72 13.14
N ALA A 144 -1.76 -7.22 12.99
CA ALA A 144 -0.71 -7.12 14.00
C ALA A 144 -0.27 -5.67 14.26
N PHE A 145 -0.04 -4.86 13.22
CA PHE A 145 0.41 -3.48 13.43
C PHE A 145 -0.71 -2.58 13.99
N ILE A 146 -1.98 -2.81 13.59
CA ILE A 146 -3.13 -2.12 14.18
C ILE A 146 -3.42 -2.58 15.61
N ALA A 147 -3.31 -3.87 15.91
CA ALA A 147 -3.44 -4.36 17.27
C ALA A 147 -2.35 -3.76 18.18
N ALA A 148 -1.13 -3.63 17.67
CA ALA A 148 -0.04 -2.96 18.38
C ALA A 148 -0.31 -1.45 18.60
N SER A 149 -0.76 -0.70 17.58
CA SER A 149 -1.03 0.74 17.73
C SER A 149 -2.23 1.04 18.63
N LYS A 150 -3.28 0.19 18.60
CA LYS A 150 -4.50 0.36 19.40
C LYS A 150 -4.50 -0.36 20.76
N GLY A 151 -3.43 -1.05 21.15
CA GLY A 151 -3.34 -1.70 22.46
C GLY A 151 -4.22 -2.95 22.62
N TYR A 152 -4.36 -3.75 21.55
CA TYR A 152 -5.04 -5.05 21.57
C TYR A 152 -4.05 -6.22 21.70
N LYS A 153 -4.43 -7.22 22.48
CA LYS A 153 -3.77 -8.53 22.42
C LYS A 153 -4.30 -9.29 21.20
N LEU A 154 -3.42 -9.61 20.25
CA LEU A 154 -3.74 -10.41 19.07
C LEU A 154 -3.19 -11.84 19.20
N ILE A 155 -3.98 -12.82 18.78
CA ILE A 155 -3.58 -14.22 18.59
C ILE A 155 -3.78 -14.58 17.12
N LEU A 156 -2.68 -14.74 16.40
CA LEU A 156 -2.69 -15.30 15.04
C LEU A 156 -2.46 -16.81 15.14
N ASN A 157 -3.41 -17.60 14.65
CA ASN A 157 -3.23 -19.05 14.57
C ASN A 157 -2.79 -19.44 13.15
N ASN A 158 -1.59 -20.00 13.04
CA ASN A 158 -1.15 -20.74 11.86
C ASN A 158 -1.89 -22.09 11.79
N ALA A 159 -3.15 -22.05 11.37
CA ALA A 159 -3.89 -23.24 11.00
C ALA A 159 -3.12 -23.95 9.86
N ARG A 160 -2.46 -25.06 10.19
CA ARG A 160 -2.10 -26.10 9.21
C ARG A 160 -3.40 -26.76 8.76
N ILE A 161 -4.12 -26.08 7.88
CA ILE A 161 -5.36 -26.57 7.31
C ILE A 161 -5.01 -27.70 6.34
N ASN A 162 -5.40 -28.92 6.70
CA ASN A 162 -5.74 -29.91 5.70
C ASN A 162 -6.88 -29.35 4.82
N GLU A 163 -7.01 -29.87 3.61
CA GLU A 163 -7.85 -29.32 2.54
C GLU A 163 -9.30 -29.00 2.96
N HIS A 164 -9.84 -27.87 2.45
CA HIS A 164 -11.25 -27.57 2.08
C HIS A 164 -11.46 -26.02 2.00
N GLY A 165 -11.31 -25.43 0.80
CA GLY A 165 -10.93 -24.01 0.55
C GLY A 165 -11.86 -22.83 0.94
N LYS A 166 -12.78 -22.41 0.04
CA LYS A 166 -13.90 -21.44 0.20
C LYS A 166 -13.59 -19.90 0.28
N ALA A 167 -13.07 -19.25 -0.80
CA ALA A 167 -13.27 -17.79 -1.08
C ALA A 167 -12.72 -17.14 -2.41
N SER A 168 -13.57 -16.45 -3.21
CA SER A 168 -13.17 -15.57 -4.34
C SER A 168 -14.20 -14.60 -4.99
N ALA A 169 -13.74 -13.52 -5.65
CA ALA A 169 -14.43 -12.47 -6.43
C ALA A 169 -13.44 -11.66 -7.29
N VAL A 170 -13.93 -10.81 -8.19
CA VAL A 170 -13.18 -10.32 -9.36
C VAL A 170 -13.64 -8.92 -9.81
N GLN A 171 -13.00 -8.13 -10.70
CA GLN A 171 -11.71 -7.37 -10.70
C GLN A 171 -10.35 -8.06 -10.48
N SER A 172 -9.27 -7.31 -10.75
CA SER A 172 -7.86 -7.70 -10.61
C SER A 172 -7.24 -7.42 -9.21
N ILE A 173 -8.01 -7.64 -8.13
CA ILE A 173 -7.44 -8.11 -6.85
C ILE A 173 -8.28 -9.24 -6.27
N TRP A 174 -7.87 -10.47 -6.56
CA TRP A 174 -8.37 -11.60 -5.83
C TRP A 174 -7.68 -11.71 -4.46
N SER A 175 -8.10 -10.87 -3.51
CA SER A 175 -7.77 -11.12 -2.10
C SER A 175 -8.34 -12.48 -1.71
N ARG A 176 -7.64 -13.33 -0.95
CA ARG A 176 -8.26 -14.54 -0.34
C ARG A 176 -9.58 -14.25 0.39
N THR A 177 -9.84 -13.01 0.82
CA THR A 177 -11.12 -12.58 1.43
C THR A 177 -12.11 -11.91 0.49
N CYS A 178 -11.66 -11.50 -0.71
CA CYS A 178 -12.43 -10.80 -1.74
C CYS A 178 -13.39 -9.68 -1.28
N GLY A 179 -13.02 -8.93 -0.23
CA GLY A 179 -13.76 -7.74 0.18
C GLY A 179 -13.44 -6.47 -0.64
N THR A 180 -12.24 -6.35 -1.22
CA THR A 180 -11.79 -5.15 -1.95
C THR A 180 -12.65 -4.79 -3.16
N ILE A 181 -13.48 -5.72 -3.62
CA ILE A 181 -13.64 -5.98 -5.05
C ILE A 181 -15.11 -6.06 -5.43
N SER A 182 -15.91 -6.73 -4.59
CA SER A 182 -17.29 -6.34 -4.32
C SER A 182 -17.33 -4.85 -3.94
N GLY A 183 -16.53 -4.43 -2.95
CA GLY A 183 -16.48 -3.04 -2.47
C GLY A 183 -16.17 -2.00 -3.55
N VAL A 184 -15.04 -2.13 -4.27
CA VAL A 184 -14.68 -1.22 -5.37
C VAL A 184 -15.63 -1.38 -6.56
N GLY A 185 -16.08 -2.60 -6.88
CA GLY A 185 -17.04 -2.86 -7.96
C GLY A 185 -18.36 -2.12 -7.75
N HIS A 186 -18.99 -2.26 -6.56
CA HIS A 186 -20.22 -1.55 -6.22
C HIS A 186 -20.01 -0.05 -6.22
N PHE A 187 -18.91 0.44 -5.62
CA PHE A 187 -18.62 1.87 -5.60
C PHE A 187 -18.47 2.43 -7.02
N LEU A 188 -17.66 1.80 -7.88
CA LEU A 188 -17.45 2.27 -9.25
C LEU A 188 -18.74 2.17 -10.09
N LYS A 189 -19.47 1.04 -10.05
CA LYS A 189 -20.74 0.92 -10.77
C LYS A 189 -21.81 1.89 -10.26
N SER A 190 -21.78 2.30 -8.98
CA SER A 190 -22.64 3.37 -8.44
C SER A 190 -22.30 4.78 -8.97
N LYS A 191 -21.09 4.98 -9.52
CA LYS A 191 -20.67 6.24 -10.16
C LYS A 191 -20.80 6.21 -11.68
N ASN A 192 -20.58 5.05 -12.30
CA ASN A 192 -20.82 4.82 -13.72
C ASN A 192 -21.11 3.32 -13.95
N PRO A 193 -22.35 2.92 -14.25
CA PRO A 193 -22.72 1.51 -14.41
C PRO A 193 -22.07 0.83 -15.62
N ASN A 194 -21.49 1.60 -16.54
CA ASN A 194 -20.75 1.08 -17.70
C ASN A 194 -19.32 0.61 -17.34
N ILE A 195 -18.84 0.84 -16.11
CA ILE A 195 -17.52 0.35 -15.67
C ILE A 195 -17.54 -1.18 -15.60
N LYS A 196 -16.56 -1.80 -16.26
CA LYS A 196 -16.36 -3.25 -16.26
C LYS A 196 -15.42 -3.69 -15.14
N VAL A 197 -15.79 -4.79 -14.48
CA VAL A 197 -15.18 -5.30 -13.25
C VAL A 197 -14.75 -6.75 -13.49
N ILE A 198 -13.45 -6.96 -13.76
CA ILE A 198 -12.92 -8.12 -14.51
C ILE A 198 -11.86 -8.96 -13.76
N GLY A 199 -12.09 -10.26 -13.68
CA GLY A 199 -11.12 -11.35 -13.93
C GLY A 199 -9.66 -11.30 -13.46
N ILE A 200 -9.33 -12.01 -12.37
CA ILE A 200 -8.16 -12.89 -12.20
C ILE A 200 -8.49 -14.09 -11.31
N GLU A 201 -8.30 -15.33 -11.77
CA GLU A 201 -8.23 -16.53 -10.93
C GLU A 201 -7.11 -17.48 -11.38
N PRO A 202 -6.57 -18.37 -10.51
CA PRO A 202 -5.58 -19.35 -10.95
C PRO A 202 -6.24 -20.35 -11.90
N ALA A 203 -5.63 -20.58 -13.06
CA ALA A 203 -6.05 -21.64 -13.98
C ALA A 203 -6.05 -23.04 -13.30
N GLU A 204 -5.21 -23.23 -12.27
CA GLU A 204 -5.12 -24.47 -11.50
C GLU A 204 -6.14 -24.56 -10.35
N SER A 205 -7.01 -23.55 -10.18
CA SER A 205 -8.01 -23.46 -9.09
C SER A 205 -9.21 -22.60 -9.52
N ASN A 206 -9.68 -22.81 -10.76
CA ASN A 206 -10.57 -21.95 -11.53
C ASN A 206 -12.08 -22.11 -11.21
N ILE A 207 -12.44 -21.88 -9.95
CA ILE A 207 -13.72 -22.34 -9.39
C ILE A 207 -14.86 -21.35 -9.62
N ILE A 208 -14.61 -20.06 -9.90
CA ILE A 208 -15.72 -19.20 -10.35
C ILE A 208 -16.10 -19.57 -11.79
N SER A 209 -15.11 -19.89 -12.63
CA SER A 209 -15.29 -20.39 -14.00
C SER A 209 -15.85 -21.83 -14.08
N GLY A 210 -16.30 -22.41 -12.95
CA GLY A 210 -16.94 -23.73 -12.88
C GLY A 210 -15.98 -24.91 -12.74
N GLY A 211 -14.68 -24.65 -12.60
CA GLY A 211 -13.64 -25.66 -12.39
C GLY A 211 -13.56 -26.19 -10.96
N LYS A 212 -12.43 -26.82 -10.64
CA LYS A 212 -12.19 -27.53 -9.37
C LYS A 212 -11.06 -26.87 -8.57
N PRO A 213 -11.06 -26.99 -7.23
CA PRO A 213 -9.89 -26.63 -6.43
C PRO A 213 -8.69 -27.52 -6.76
N GLY A 214 -7.58 -26.87 -7.08
CA GLY A 214 -6.25 -27.45 -7.15
C GLY A 214 -5.19 -26.54 -6.52
N PRO A 215 -3.97 -27.07 -6.27
CA PRO A 215 -2.85 -26.29 -5.74
C PRO A 215 -2.29 -25.35 -6.81
N HIS A 216 -1.98 -24.11 -6.41
CA HIS A 216 -1.43 -23.07 -7.28
C HIS A 216 -0.37 -22.25 -6.51
N LYS A 217 0.52 -21.56 -7.23
CA LYS A 217 1.65 -20.80 -6.65
C LYS A 217 1.32 -19.30 -6.44
N ILE A 218 0.22 -18.80 -7.01
CA ILE A 218 -0.17 -17.38 -6.97
C ILE A 218 -0.61 -16.95 -5.55
N GLN A 219 0.36 -16.58 -4.71
CA GLN A 219 0.12 -16.27 -3.30
C GLN A 219 -0.80 -15.05 -3.11
N GLY A 220 -1.71 -15.20 -2.15
CA GLY A 220 -2.72 -14.20 -1.80
C GLY A 220 -4.08 -14.41 -2.50
N ILE A 221 -4.12 -15.19 -3.58
CA ILE A 221 -5.34 -15.49 -4.35
C ILE A 221 -5.81 -16.95 -4.16
N GLY A 222 -6.79 -17.40 -4.96
CA GLY A 222 -7.10 -18.83 -5.20
C GLY A 222 -7.52 -19.63 -3.98
N ALA A 223 -8.53 -19.18 -3.23
CA ALA A 223 -8.83 -19.81 -1.93
C ALA A 223 -9.55 -21.17 -2.00
N GLY A 224 -9.71 -21.81 -3.17
CA GLY A 224 -10.20 -23.19 -3.28
C GLY A 224 -11.71 -23.41 -3.11
N PHE A 225 -12.54 -22.36 -3.03
CA PHE A 225 -13.85 -22.20 -3.71
C PHE A 225 -14.46 -20.81 -3.41
N VAL A 226 -15.76 -20.65 -3.18
CA VAL A 226 -16.48 -19.35 -3.28
C VAL A 226 -16.89 -18.74 -1.90
N PRO A 227 -16.85 -17.42 -1.62
CA PRO A 227 -16.99 -16.81 -0.29
C PRO A 227 -18.38 -16.21 -0.02
N ARG A 228 -18.54 -15.60 1.15
CA ARG A 228 -19.66 -14.72 1.52
C ARG A 228 -19.40 -13.22 1.31
N ASN A 229 -18.15 -12.82 1.07
CA ASN A 229 -17.74 -11.42 0.85
C ASN A 229 -17.72 -11.03 -0.65
N LEU A 230 -17.91 -12.02 -1.53
CA LEU A 230 -18.16 -11.86 -2.95
C LEU A 230 -19.56 -11.32 -3.17
N ASP A 231 -19.68 -10.45 -4.16
CA ASP A 231 -20.89 -10.37 -4.96
C ASP A 231 -20.53 -10.76 -6.41
N LEU A 232 -21.25 -11.69 -7.04
CA LEU A 232 -21.05 -12.04 -8.46
C LEU A 232 -21.79 -11.09 -9.40
N GLU A 233 -22.88 -10.46 -8.97
CA GLU A 233 -23.69 -9.55 -9.78
C GLU A 233 -22.89 -8.29 -10.16
N VAL A 234 -21.84 -7.97 -9.39
CA VAL A 234 -20.91 -6.90 -9.69
C VAL A 234 -19.87 -7.27 -10.75
N VAL A 235 -19.62 -8.56 -11.00
CA VAL A 235 -18.54 -9.08 -11.86
C VAL A 235 -19.02 -9.22 -13.30
N ASP A 236 -18.25 -8.69 -14.26
CA ASP A 236 -18.59 -8.80 -15.69
C ASP A 236 -17.92 -9.97 -16.40
N GLU A 237 -16.77 -10.43 -15.89
CA GLU A 237 -15.90 -11.42 -16.53
C GLU A 237 -14.96 -12.06 -15.50
N VAL A 238 -14.57 -13.33 -15.74
CA VAL A 238 -13.45 -13.98 -15.04
C VAL A 238 -12.36 -14.32 -16.05
N ILE A 239 -11.09 -14.15 -15.67
CA ILE A 239 -9.92 -14.45 -16.50
C ILE A 239 -9.02 -15.39 -15.72
N GLU A 240 -8.67 -16.52 -16.33
CA GLU A 240 -7.71 -17.46 -15.77
C GLU A 240 -6.27 -17.05 -16.11
N ILE A 241 -5.40 -17.10 -15.10
CA ILE A 241 -3.95 -16.85 -15.20
C ILE A 241 -3.24 -18.04 -14.57
N SER A 242 -2.22 -18.60 -15.23
CA SER A 242 -1.43 -19.69 -14.64
C SER A 242 -0.42 -19.17 -13.62
N SER A 243 0.01 -20.02 -12.69
CA SER A 243 1.05 -19.66 -11.71
C SER A 243 2.34 -19.19 -12.35
N ASP A 244 2.70 -19.77 -13.50
CA ASP A 244 3.97 -19.48 -14.16
C ASP A 244 3.89 -18.21 -15.01
N GLU A 245 2.72 -17.93 -15.62
CA GLU A 245 2.43 -16.62 -16.23
C GLU A 245 2.44 -15.50 -15.18
N ALA A 246 1.86 -15.73 -14.00
CA ALA A 246 1.85 -14.77 -12.90
C ALA A 246 3.24 -14.52 -12.30
N VAL A 247 4.07 -15.56 -12.15
CA VAL A 247 5.45 -15.43 -11.68
C VAL A 247 6.29 -14.67 -12.70
N GLU A 248 6.21 -15.02 -13.99
CA GLU A 248 7.04 -14.37 -15.00
C GLU A 248 6.61 -12.92 -15.22
N THR A 249 5.31 -12.63 -15.26
CA THR A 249 4.83 -11.25 -15.36
C THR A 249 5.24 -10.41 -14.14
N ALA A 250 5.28 -10.98 -12.92
CA ALA A 250 5.79 -10.26 -11.75
C ALA A 250 7.29 -9.90 -11.87
N LYS A 251 8.12 -10.77 -12.48
CA LYS A 251 9.51 -10.43 -12.80
C LYS A 251 9.60 -9.33 -13.85
N GLN A 252 8.82 -9.43 -14.92
CA GLN A 252 8.81 -8.42 -15.98
C GLN A 252 8.32 -7.05 -15.48
N VAL A 253 7.37 -6.99 -14.54
CA VAL A 253 6.97 -5.74 -13.87
C VAL A 253 8.13 -5.12 -13.07
N ALA A 254 8.97 -5.94 -12.43
CA ALA A 254 10.17 -5.45 -11.75
C ALA A 254 11.27 -4.99 -12.73
N LEU A 255 11.53 -5.76 -13.79
CA LEU A 255 12.60 -5.48 -14.78
C LEU A 255 12.27 -4.31 -15.71
N GLN A 256 11.00 -4.14 -16.12
CA GLN A 256 10.60 -3.19 -17.15
C GLN A 256 9.98 -1.89 -16.60
N GLU A 257 9.38 -1.93 -15.41
CA GLU A 257 8.74 -0.75 -14.78
C GLU A 257 9.45 -0.32 -13.46
N GLY A 258 10.44 -1.07 -12.99
CA GLY A 258 11.09 -0.84 -11.69
C GLY A 258 10.22 -1.18 -10.48
N LEU A 259 9.10 -1.88 -10.66
CA LEU A 259 8.10 -2.14 -9.62
C LEU A 259 8.28 -3.55 -9.02
N LEU A 260 8.91 -3.64 -7.85
CA LEU A 260 9.11 -4.92 -7.16
C LEU A 260 7.81 -5.41 -6.50
N VAL A 261 7.13 -6.39 -7.10
CA VAL A 261 5.76 -6.79 -6.72
C VAL A 261 5.60 -8.29 -6.43
N GLY A 262 4.60 -8.67 -5.64
CA GLY A 262 4.25 -10.07 -5.40
C GLY A 262 3.57 -10.78 -6.58
N ILE A 263 3.53 -12.12 -6.56
CA ILE A 263 3.00 -12.97 -7.65
C ILE A 263 1.56 -12.60 -8.04
N SER A 264 0.72 -12.22 -7.06
CA SER A 264 -0.66 -11.78 -7.30
C SER A 264 -0.78 -10.44 -8.06
N SER A 265 0.21 -9.55 -7.92
CA SER A 265 0.35 -8.36 -8.78
C SER A 265 0.73 -8.74 -10.20
N GLY A 266 1.59 -9.74 -10.39
CA GLY A 266 1.93 -10.29 -11.70
C GLY A 266 0.72 -10.91 -12.40
N ALA A 267 -0.11 -11.66 -11.67
CA ALA A 267 -1.37 -12.18 -12.20
C ALA A 267 -2.33 -11.05 -12.61
N ALA A 268 -2.46 -10.02 -11.77
CA ALA A 268 -3.26 -8.83 -12.04
C ALA A 268 -2.77 -8.09 -13.30
N ALA A 269 -1.46 -7.93 -13.46
CA ALA A 269 -0.83 -7.32 -14.64
C ALA A 269 -1.06 -8.16 -15.91
N ALA A 270 -0.89 -9.48 -15.85
CA ALA A 270 -1.09 -10.38 -17.00
C ALA A 270 -2.52 -10.29 -17.55
N ALA A 271 -3.53 -10.32 -16.67
CA ALA A 271 -4.92 -10.12 -17.06
C ALA A 271 -5.17 -8.70 -17.59
N ALA A 272 -4.61 -7.67 -16.95
CA ALA A 272 -4.74 -6.30 -17.44
C ALA A 272 -4.16 -6.14 -18.87
N ILE A 273 -3.01 -6.76 -19.17
CA ILE A 273 -2.41 -6.80 -20.51
C ILE A 273 -3.32 -7.56 -21.50
N LYS A 274 -3.87 -8.72 -21.11
CA LYS A 274 -4.85 -9.47 -21.93
C LYS A 274 -6.10 -8.66 -22.27
N VAL A 275 -6.61 -7.85 -21.33
CA VAL A 275 -7.76 -6.95 -21.55
C VAL A 275 -7.36 -5.73 -22.37
N ALA A 276 -6.17 -5.17 -22.14
CA ALA A 276 -5.66 -3.97 -22.81
C ALA A 276 -5.28 -4.18 -24.28
N LYS A 277 -5.05 -5.43 -24.70
CA LYS A 277 -4.81 -5.83 -26.11
C LYS A 277 -6.08 -6.08 -26.92
N ARG A 278 -7.27 -6.06 -26.30
CA ARG A 278 -8.53 -6.29 -27.03
C ARG A 278 -8.97 -5.04 -27.82
N PRO A 279 -9.31 -5.14 -29.12
CA PRO A 279 -9.63 -3.97 -29.95
C PRO A 279 -10.77 -3.09 -29.41
N GLU A 280 -11.79 -3.69 -28.80
CA GLU A 280 -12.93 -2.99 -28.22
C GLU A 280 -12.57 -2.17 -26.96
N ASN A 281 -11.34 -2.29 -26.45
CA ASN A 281 -10.80 -1.50 -25.36
C ASN A 281 -9.87 -0.35 -25.81
N ALA A 282 -9.73 -0.11 -27.12
CA ALA A 282 -8.92 0.99 -27.64
C ALA A 282 -9.25 2.34 -26.98
N GLY A 283 -8.22 3.05 -26.51
CA GLY A 283 -8.32 4.35 -25.84
C GLY A 283 -8.89 4.32 -24.41
N LYS A 284 -9.33 3.18 -23.88
CA LYS A 284 -9.83 3.08 -22.50
C LYS A 284 -8.70 3.18 -21.46
N LEU A 285 -9.08 3.37 -20.20
CA LEU A 285 -8.23 3.21 -19.03
C LEU A 285 -8.63 1.95 -18.27
N ILE A 286 -7.65 1.07 -18.02
CA ILE A 286 -7.78 -0.10 -17.17
C ILE A 286 -7.03 0.19 -15.86
N VAL A 287 -7.71 0.07 -14.73
CA VAL A 287 -7.09 0.18 -13.40
C VAL A 287 -6.86 -1.21 -12.84
N VAL A 288 -5.59 -1.63 -12.87
CA VAL A 288 -5.07 -2.82 -12.18
C VAL A 288 -4.59 -2.41 -10.78
N VAL A 289 -4.46 -3.36 -9.86
CA VAL A 289 -4.00 -3.06 -8.50
C VAL A 289 -2.97 -4.11 -8.06
N PHE A 290 -1.87 -3.66 -7.48
CA PHE A 290 -0.74 -4.50 -7.09
C PHE A 290 -0.79 -4.77 -5.57
N PRO A 291 -1.26 -5.96 -5.10
CA PRO A 291 -1.76 -6.11 -3.72
C PRO A 291 -0.70 -6.13 -2.61
N SER A 292 0.58 -6.35 -2.95
CA SER A 292 1.70 -6.37 -1.99
C SER A 292 3.08 -6.28 -2.65
N PHE A 293 4.03 -5.72 -1.89
CA PHE A 293 5.42 -5.53 -2.29
C PHE A 293 6.18 -6.86 -2.43
N GLY A 294 7.09 -6.94 -3.42
CA GLY A 294 7.74 -8.20 -3.82
C GLY A 294 8.72 -8.79 -2.80
N GLU A 295 9.42 -7.94 -2.03
CA GLU A 295 10.44 -8.35 -1.05
C GLU A 295 9.93 -9.37 -0.02
N ARG A 296 8.66 -9.28 0.39
CA ARG A 296 7.99 -10.24 1.29
C ARG A 296 8.03 -11.69 0.79
N TYR A 297 8.27 -11.88 -0.51
CA TYR A 297 8.20 -13.15 -1.21
C TYR A 297 9.56 -13.68 -1.66
N LEU A 298 10.69 -13.11 -1.20
CA LEU A 298 12.07 -13.56 -1.52
C LEU A 298 12.32 -15.07 -1.27
N SER A 299 11.65 -15.65 -0.27
CA SER A 299 11.72 -17.10 0.03
C SER A 299 10.87 -17.98 -0.90
N SER A 300 9.97 -17.40 -1.69
CA SER A 300 9.01 -18.12 -2.54
C SER A 300 9.55 -18.42 -3.95
N VAL A 301 8.73 -19.14 -4.73
CA VAL A 301 9.00 -19.47 -6.15
C VAL A 301 9.26 -18.25 -7.04
N LEU A 302 8.79 -17.06 -6.67
CA LEU A 302 8.95 -15.82 -7.45
C LEU A 302 10.44 -15.49 -7.72
N PHE A 303 11.28 -15.72 -6.71
CA PHE A 303 12.71 -15.43 -6.77
C PHE A 303 13.56 -16.70 -6.88
N GLN A 304 12.97 -17.89 -7.03
CA GLN A 304 13.73 -19.14 -6.95
C GLN A 304 14.83 -19.19 -8.02
N SER A 305 14.53 -18.88 -9.28
CA SER A 305 15.54 -18.85 -10.35
C SER A 305 16.67 -17.84 -10.13
N ILE A 306 16.37 -16.72 -9.46
CA ILE A 306 17.36 -15.67 -9.13
C ILE A 306 18.21 -16.14 -7.94
N ARG A 307 17.62 -16.79 -6.94
CA ARG A 307 18.35 -17.36 -5.81
C ARG A 307 19.25 -18.51 -6.26
N ASP A 308 18.74 -19.39 -7.12
CA ASP A 308 19.50 -20.46 -7.74
C ASP A 308 20.71 -19.93 -8.54
N GLU A 309 20.64 -18.70 -9.07
CA GLU A 309 21.75 -18.03 -9.75
C GLU A 309 22.74 -17.44 -8.74
N CYS A 310 22.25 -16.63 -7.79
CA CYS A 310 23.05 -16.01 -6.73
C CYS A 310 23.82 -17.01 -5.86
N GLU A 311 23.23 -18.17 -5.54
CA GLU A 311 23.88 -19.26 -4.78
C GLU A 311 25.05 -19.92 -5.54
N LYS A 312 25.19 -19.67 -6.85
CA LYS A 312 26.29 -20.17 -7.69
C LYS A 312 27.37 -19.11 -7.97
N MET A 313 27.07 -17.83 -7.79
CA MET A 313 28.01 -16.74 -8.07
C MET A 313 29.28 -16.87 -7.22
N GLN A 314 30.44 -16.71 -7.86
CA GLN A 314 31.74 -16.65 -7.18
C GLN A 314 32.25 -15.20 -7.18
N PRO A 315 33.06 -14.78 -6.19
CA PRO A 315 33.76 -13.51 -6.26
C PRO A 315 34.69 -13.47 -7.49
N GLU A 316 34.76 -12.32 -8.16
CA GLU A 316 35.83 -12.07 -9.14
C GLU A 316 37.19 -11.91 -8.40
N PRO A 317 38.30 -12.40 -8.97
CA PRO A 317 39.60 -12.51 -8.30
C PRO A 317 40.43 -11.21 -8.27
#